data_AF-A0A2N5YTX8-F1
#
_entry.id   AF-A0A2N5YTX8-F1
#
_cell.length_a   1.000
_cell.length_b   1.000
_cell.length_c   1.000
_cell.angle_alpha   90.00
_cell.angle_beta   90.00
_cell.angle_gamma   90.00
#
_symmetry.space_group_name_H-M   'P 1'
#
loop_
_entity.id
_entity.type
_entity.pdbx_description
1 polymer ?
#
loop_
_entity_poly.entity_id
_entity_poly.type
_entity_poly.pdbx_seq_one_letter_code
_entity_poly.pdbx_strand_id
1 'polypeptide(L)'
;GTATVIDLSPYLDDTDTNTQLSEAEVDAFVSNNGYLTSFTEVDGDVNNEIQDLQLVGNNLTITNNGSATTIDLSPYLDDTDTNTQLSEAEVDAFVSNNGYLTSFTEVDGDVNNEIQDLQLVGNNLTITNNGSATTIDLSPYLDDTDTDTQLTEAEVDAFVSNNGYLTSFTEVDGSTSNELQSLSISGHDITLSNGGGTVTVPDNNTTYSAGNQLSLSGTTFNVSEGAGSGLDADLLDGVHLADIQSWVIATDDNTTYTAGTGLNLFGTTFQNTGDLSNTNEIQSLSIAGQDVTLSNGGGTITIPVQVDVSDEFSASSLQTSFTLTQTPSSNSIVKMYINGIRVSNSAYSIVGTTVTYNPANNGSYQLVAGDRIQFDFFK
;
A
#
# COMPACT_ATOMS: atom_id res chain seq x y z
N GLY A 1 -4.50 54.60 95.11
CA GLY A 1 -3.11 55.08 95.11
C GLY A 1 -2.24 53.94 95.58
N THR A 2 -1.10 53.64 95.01
CA THR A 2 -0.14 54.42 94.20
C THR A 2 0.51 53.46 93.21
N ALA A 3 0.70 53.89 91.96
CA ALA A 3 1.44 53.08 90.98
C ALA A 3 2.88 52.87 91.50
N THR A 4 3.28 51.62 91.69
CA THR A 4 4.66 51.26 91.98
C THR A 4 5.47 51.44 90.70
N VAL A 5 6.39 52.40 90.75
CA VAL A 5 7.46 52.54 89.75
C VAL A 5 8.26 51.23 89.76
N ILE A 6 8.33 50.56 88.62
CA ILE A 6 9.20 49.39 88.44
C ILE A 6 10.59 49.91 88.16
N ASP A 7 11.50 49.68 89.11
CA ASP A 7 12.91 49.96 88.94
C ASP A 7 13.54 48.89 88.03
N LEU A 8 13.95 49.32 86.83
CA LEU A 8 14.63 48.48 85.86
C LEU A 8 16.16 48.59 85.93
N SER A 9 16.71 49.36 86.89
CA SER A 9 18.16 49.44 87.11
C SER A 9 18.84 48.08 87.43
N PRO A 10 18.16 47.07 88.02
CA PRO A 10 18.76 45.73 88.16
C PRO A 10 18.93 44.97 86.84
N TYR A 11 18.35 45.45 85.73
CA TYR A 11 18.42 44.81 84.41
C TYR A 11 19.29 45.59 83.41
N LEU A 12 19.89 46.70 83.85
CA LEU A 12 20.93 47.42 83.13
C LEU A 12 22.29 47.10 83.77
N ASP A 13 22.59 45.80 83.84
CA ASP A 13 23.95 45.34 84.12
C ASP A 13 24.77 45.47 82.83
N ASP A 14 25.39 46.64 82.66
CA ASP A 14 26.42 46.91 81.66
C ASP A 14 27.82 46.49 82.14
N THR A 15 27.93 45.54 83.07
CA THR A 15 29.19 44.83 83.31
C THR A 15 29.43 43.78 82.23
N ASP A 16 29.50 44.24 80.98
CA ASP A 16 30.50 43.73 80.06
C ASP A 16 31.86 44.02 80.71
N THR A 17 32.29 43.12 81.60
CA THR A 17 33.71 42.97 81.86
C THR A 17 34.27 42.40 80.58
N ASN A 18 34.58 43.30 79.64
CA ASN A 18 35.45 43.07 78.52
C ASN A 18 36.57 42.17 79.06
N THR A 19 36.53 40.87 78.70
CA THR A 19 37.56 39.92 79.10
C THR A 19 38.79 40.32 78.31
N GLN A 20 39.45 41.39 78.75
CA GLN A 20 40.82 41.70 78.46
C GLN A 20 41.61 40.60 79.15
N LEU A 21 41.65 39.43 78.53
CA LEU A 21 42.60 38.40 78.90
C LEU A 21 43.95 39.11 79.00
N SER A 22 44.62 38.97 80.14
CA SER A 22 46.00 39.40 80.24
C SER A 22 46.84 38.65 79.20
N GLU A 23 47.98 39.19 78.80
CA GLU A 23 48.87 38.52 77.84
C GLU A 23 49.12 37.05 78.24
N ALA A 24 49.28 36.76 79.54
CA ALA A 24 49.47 35.40 80.04
C ALA A 24 48.25 34.49 79.84
N GLU A 25 47.03 35.04 79.89
CA GLU A 25 45.79 34.30 79.64
C GLU A 25 45.53 34.13 78.14
N VAL A 26 45.93 35.11 77.32
CA VAL A 26 45.98 35.00 75.85
C VAL A 26 46.99 33.92 75.44
N ASP A 27 48.20 33.93 76.01
CA ASP A 27 49.26 32.94 75.77
C ASP A 27 48.80 31.52 76.11
N ALA A 28 48.09 31.36 77.23
CA ALA A 28 47.52 30.07 77.61
C ALA A 28 46.45 29.58 76.61
N PHE A 29 45.64 30.48 76.06
CA PHE A 29 44.64 30.15 75.04
C PHE A 29 45.28 29.77 73.70
N VAL A 30 46.35 30.46 73.30
CA VAL A 30 47.07 30.25 72.03
C VAL A 30 47.94 28.98 72.08
N SER A 31 48.45 28.60 73.26
CA SER A 31 49.26 27.40 73.47
C SER A 31 48.56 26.07 73.06
N ASN A 32 47.23 26.03 73.01
CA ASN A 32 46.48 24.84 72.58
C ASN A 32 46.21 24.79 71.06
N ASN A 33 46.55 25.85 70.32
CA ASN A 33 46.24 25.98 68.90
C ASN A 33 47.48 25.84 67.99
N GLY A 34 48.59 25.35 68.52
CA GLY A 34 49.79 25.04 67.72
C GLY A 34 50.53 26.24 67.14
N TYR A 35 50.22 27.46 67.60
CA TYR A 35 51.04 28.63 67.33
C TYR A 35 52.27 28.62 68.25
N LEU A 36 53.42 29.03 67.73
CA LEU A 36 54.66 29.18 68.50
C LEU A 36 54.46 30.30 69.56
N THR A 37 54.47 29.95 70.85
CA THR A 37 54.19 30.89 71.96
C THR A 37 55.44 31.33 72.74
N SER A 38 56.65 30.99 72.31
CA SER A 38 57.86 31.48 73.01
C SER A 38 59.05 31.50 72.06
N PHE A 39 59.63 32.68 71.83
CA PHE A 39 60.97 32.89 71.26
C PHE A 39 62.06 32.39 72.22
N THR A 40 62.01 31.12 72.62
CA THR A 40 63.22 30.47 73.15
C THR A 40 63.86 29.73 71.99
N GLU A 41 64.59 30.51 71.20
CA GLU A 41 65.55 30.05 70.21
C GLU A 41 66.52 29.09 70.90
N VAL A 42 66.74 27.92 70.29
CA VAL A 42 67.60 26.89 70.89
C VAL A 42 69.08 27.26 70.74
N ASP A 43 69.43 28.08 69.74
CA ASP A 43 70.80 28.51 69.46
C ASP A 43 71.01 30.04 69.40
N GLY A 44 69.94 30.85 69.36
CA GLY A 44 70.00 32.30 69.55
C GLY A 44 70.24 33.15 68.29
N ASP A 45 69.84 32.69 67.09
CA ASP A 45 69.90 33.48 65.85
C ASP A 45 68.59 33.46 65.04
N VAL A 46 67.76 34.50 65.26
CA VAL A 46 66.47 34.82 64.57
C VAL A 46 66.46 34.74 63.03
N ASN A 47 67.62 34.72 62.37
CA ASN A 47 67.67 34.71 60.90
C ASN A 47 67.66 33.29 60.34
N ASN A 48 67.92 32.30 61.19
CA ASN A 48 68.11 30.94 60.75
C ASN A 48 66.80 30.16 60.70
N GLU A 49 65.68 30.60 61.28
CA GLU A 49 64.46 29.79 61.49
C GLU A 49 63.55 29.66 60.26
N ILE A 50 63.79 30.48 59.22
CA ILE A 50 63.22 30.27 57.88
C ILE A 50 64.37 29.96 56.94
N GLN A 51 64.83 28.71 56.95
CA GLN A 51 65.85 28.25 56.00
C GLN A 51 65.22 28.00 54.63
N ASP A 52 65.80 28.60 53.59
CA ASP A 52 65.48 28.26 52.21
C ASP A 52 66.69 27.67 51.49
N LEU A 53 66.46 26.91 50.44
CA LEU A 53 67.49 26.31 49.60
C LEU A 53 67.85 27.25 48.46
N GLN A 54 69.12 27.64 48.38
CA GLN A 54 69.64 28.44 47.27
C GLN A 54 70.58 27.61 46.41
N LEU A 55 70.27 27.59 45.11
CA LEU A 55 71.11 26.99 44.07
C LEU A 55 71.76 28.12 43.25
N VAL A 56 73.10 28.14 43.20
CA VAL A 56 73.86 29.02 42.31
C VAL A 56 74.82 28.16 41.50
N GLY A 57 74.64 28.15 40.18
CA GLY A 57 75.27 27.14 39.33
C GLY A 57 74.83 25.74 39.77
N ASN A 58 75.79 24.86 40.08
CA ASN A 58 75.53 23.47 40.48
C ASN A 58 75.65 23.26 42.00
N ASN A 59 75.80 24.33 42.76
CA ASN A 59 76.08 24.26 44.18
C ASN A 59 74.82 24.63 44.98
N LEU A 60 74.29 23.64 45.70
CA LEU A 60 73.15 23.81 46.59
C LEU A 60 73.63 24.18 48.00
N THR A 61 73.07 25.25 48.54
CA THR A 61 73.38 25.76 49.87
C THR A 61 72.10 26.04 50.64
N ILE A 62 72.14 25.89 51.97
CA ILE A 62 71.07 26.35 52.84
C ILE A 62 71.34 27.82 53.17
N THR A 63 70.42 28.70 52.80
CA THR A 63 70.55 30.14 53.08
C THR A 63 70.42 30.43 54.57
N ASN A 64 71.08 31.50 55.01
CA ASN A 64 71.07 31.97 56.40
C ASN A 64 71.52 30.93 57.45
N ASN A 65 72.32 29.94 57.04
CA ASN A 65 73.05 29.03 57.93
C ASN A 65 74.56 29.09 57.63
N GLY A 66 75.30 29.85 58.45
CA GLY A 66 76.75 30.07 58.26
C GLY A 66 77.63 28.83 58.43
N SER A 67 77.08 27.71 58.92
CA SER A 67 77.79 26.43 59.08
C SER A 67 77.39 25.40 58.01
N ALA A 68 76.46 25.71 57.13
CA ALA A 68 76.03 24.79 56.08
C ALA A 68 77.15 24.56 55.06
N THR A 69 77.54 23.31 54.87
CA THR A 69 78.47 22.92 53.81
C THR A 69 77.77 22.97 52.46
N THR A 70 78.40 23.61 51.47
CA THR A 70 77.93 23.57 50.08
C THR A 70 77.90 22.14 49.56
N ILE A 71 76.77 21.74 48.98
CA ILE A 71 76.63 20.46 48.29
C ILE A 71 76.90 20.71 46.81
N ASP A 72 78.01 20.18 46.30
CA ASP A 72 78.29 20.18 44.86
C ASP A 72 77.47 19.08 44.19
N LEU A 73 76.51 19.50 43.36
CA LEU A 73 75.64 18.60 42.61
C LEU A 73 76.22 18.28 41.23
N SER A 74 77.40 18.80 40.85
CA SER A 74 78.01 18.53 39.55
C SER A 74 78.20 17.04 39.26
N PRO A 75 78.57 16.16 40.22
CA PRO A 75 78.65 14.72 39.97
C PRO A 75 77.30 14.02 39.71
N TYR A 76 76.19 14.70 40.00
CA TYR A 76 74.81 14.22 39.82
C TYR A 76 74.10 14.93 38.66
N LEU A 77 74.78 15.86 37.99
CA LEU A 77 74.38 16.23 36.65
C LEU A 77 74.63 15.00 35.79
N ASP A 78 73.55 14.34 35.38
CA ASP A 78 73.60 13.37 34.29
C ASP A 78 73.80 14.16 32.98
N ASP A 79 74.97 14.76 32.82
CA ASP A 79 75.49 15.24 31.55
C ASP A 79 76.42 14.20 30.90
N THR A 80 76.24 12.92 31.30
CA THR A 80 76.67 11.77 30.49
C THR A 80 75.86 11.60 29.21
N ASP A 81 75.07 12.59 28.79
CA ASP A 81 75.01 12.87 27.36
C ASP A 81 76.38 13.40 26.95
N THR A 82 77.32 12.48 26.70
CA THR A 82 78.38 12.74 25.74
C THR A 82 77.69 13.06 24.44
N ASN A 83 77.30 14.32 24.29
CA ASN A 83 76.83 14.98 23.08
C ASN A 83 76.88 14.00 21.92
N THR A 84 75.82 13.20 21.76
CA THR A 84 75.76 12.31 20.61
C THR A 84 75.41 13.22 19.45
N GLN A 85 76.40 13.99 18.99
CA GLN A 85 76.41 14.62 17.68
C GLN A 85 76.56 13.46 16.71
N LEU A 86 75.51 12.64 16.62
CA LEU A 86 75.33 11.79 15.46
C LEU A 86 75.54 12.72 14.27
N SER A 87 76.51 12.40 13.43
CA SER A 87 76.60 13.05 12.13
C SER A 87 75.26 12.86 11.41
N GLU A 88 74.94 13.73 10.45
CA GLU A 88 73.73 13.58 9.65
C GLU A 88 73.57 12.14 9.13
N ALA A 89 74.67 11.52 8.71
CA ALA A 89 74.68 10.12 8.26
C ALA A 89 74.31 9.09 9.35
N GLU A 90 74.67 9.34 10.60
CA GLU A 90 74.32 8.47 11.72
C GLU A 90 72.88 8.69 12.19
N VAL A 91 72.38 9.94 12.10
CA VAL A 91 70.96 10.25 12.29
C VAL A 91 70.13 9.58 11.20
N ASP A 92 70.52 9.71 9.94
CA ASP A 92 69.86 9.08 8.78
C ASP A 92 69.81 7.55 8.92
N ALA A 93 70.90 6.93 9.39
CA ALA A 93 70.94 5.50 9.63
C ALA A 93 69.93 5.07 10.73
N PHE A 94 69.81 5.85 11.81
CA PHE A 94 68.87 5.56 12.88
C PHE A 94 67.40 5.73 12.43
N VAL A 95 67.13 6.76 11.63
CA VAL A 95 65.79 7.15 11.17
C VAL A 95 65.31 6.24 10.03
N SER A 96 66.21 5.73 9.17
CA SER A 96 65.89 4.80 8.07
C SER A 96 65.33 3.45 8.56
N ASN A 97 65.75 2.98 9.73
CA ASN A 97 65.24 1.73 10.33
C ASN A 97 63.83 1.89 10.94
N ASN A 98 63.33 3.12 11.05
CA ASN A 98 62.00 3.44 11.59
C ASN A 98 61.00 3.83 10.49
N GLY A 99 61.34 3.65 9.21
CA GLY A 99 60.43 3.86 8.08
C GLY A 99 60.21 5.33 7.68
N TYR A 100 61.02 6.25 8.23
CA TYR A 100 61.03 7.64 7.81
C TYR A 100 61.89 7.81 6.54
N LEU A 101 61.43 8.66 5.61
CA LEU A 101 62.19 9.04 4.41
C LEU A 101 63.44 9.84 4.83
N THR A 102 64.63 9.34 4.48
CA THR A 102 65.94 9.91 4.89
C THR A 102 66.78 10.42 3.72
N SER A 103 66.24 10.42 2.51
CA SER A 103 66.90 10.99 1.34
C SER A 103 65.92 11.89 0.62
N PHE A 104 66.14 13.21 0.68
CA PHE A 104 65.46 14.23 -0.13
C PHE A 104 65.79 14.11 -1.63
N THR A 105 65.94 12.90 -2.15
CA THR A 105 65.81 12.66 -3.58
C THR A 105 64.39 12.18 -3.81
N GLU A 106 63.49 13.17 -3.80
CA GLU A 106 62.18 13.07 -4.44
C GLU A 106 62.38 12.46 -5.83
N VAL A 107 61.62 11.41 -6.13
CA VAL A 107 61.78 10.69 -7.41
C VAL A 107 61.34 11.57 -8.58
N ASP A 108 60.47 12.56 -8.33
CA ASP A 108 59.93 13.49 -9.31
C ASP A 108 60.18 15.00 -9.01
N GLY A 109 60.60 15.36 -7.79
CA GLY A 109 61.08 16.71 -7.45
C GLY A 109 60.02 17.73 -7.05
N ASP A 110 58.87 17.30 -6.51
CA ASP A 110 57.79 18.19 -6.05
C ASP A 110 57.35 17.95 -4.59
N VAL A 111 57.96 18.72 -3.67
CA VAL A 111 57.68 18.83 -2.22
C VAL A 111 56.22 19.03 -1.78
N ASN A 112 55.29 19.23 -2.72
CA ASN A 112 53.86 19.41 -2.40
C ASN A 112 53.07 18.10 -2.53
N ASN A 113 53.65 17.08 -3.14
CA ASN A 113 52.93 15.88 -3.52
C ASN A 113 53.02 14.78 -2.46
N GLU A 114 53.87 14.86 -1.43
CA GLU A 114 54.23 13.73 -0.54
C GLU A 114 53.15 13.36 0.47
N ILE A 115 52.19 14.25 0.73
CA ILE A 115 50.96 13.96 1.47
C ILE A 115 49.80 14.05 0.49
N GLN A 116 49.54 12.95 -0.21
CA GLN A 116 48.40 12.84 -1.10
C GLN A 116 47.12 12.57 -0.29
N ASP A 117 46.11 13.44 -0.42
CA ASP A 117 44.74 13.16 0.04
C ASP A 117 43.80 12.95 -1.15
N LEU A 118 42.67 12.30 -0.92
CA LEU A 118 41.61 12.11 -1.90
C LEU A 118 40.66 13.30 -1.87
N GLN A 119 40.49 13.98 -3.00
CA GLN A 119 39.53 15.07 -3.16
C GLN A 119 38.39 14.65 -4.09
N LEU A 120 37.17 14.78 -3.60
CA LEU A 120 35.94 14.57 -4.35
C LEU A 120 35.28 15.93 -4.64
N VAL A 121 35.10 16.26 -5.91
CA VAL A 121 34.33 17.44 -6.36
C VAL A 121 33.25 16.97 -7.33
N GLY A 122 31.99 17.15 -6.94
CA GLY A 122 30.88 16.48 -7.62
C GLY A 122 31.07 14.97 -7.54
N ASN A 123 31.12 14.30 -8.69
CA ASN A 123 31.31 12.85 -8.80
C ASN A 123 32.74 12.45 -9.17
N ASN A 124 33.65 13.42 -9.24
CA ASN A 124 35.01 13.20 -9.72
C ASN A 124 35.98 13.10 -8.55
N LEU A 125 36.52 11.91 -8.34
CA LEU A 125 37.54 11.63 -7.35
C LEU A 125 38.93 11.88 -7.95
N THR A 126 39.74 12.67 -7.26
CA THR A 126 41.10 13.04 -7.67
C THR A 126 42.06 12.85 -6.51
N ILE A 127 43.35 12.67 -6.82
CA ILE A 127 44.42 12.70 -5.82
C ILE A 127 44.94 14.14 -5.78
N THR A 128 44.85 14.78 -4.62
CA THR A 128 45.35 16.16 -4.41
C THR A 128 46.85 16.22 -4.65
N ASN A 129 47.30 17.37 -5.16
CA ASN A 129 48.71 17.68 -5.42
C ASN A 129 49.46 16.67 -6.33
N ASN A 130 48.73 15.87 -7.13
CA ASN A 130 49.30 15.02 -8.17
C ASN A 130 48.75 15.43 -9.54
N GLY A 131 49.48 16.29 -10.26
CA GLY A 131 49.06 16.79 -11.58
C GLY A 131 49.01 15.73 -12.68
N SER A 132 49.55 14.54 -12.44
CA SER A 132 49.50 13.39 -13.37
C SER A 132 48.40 12.38 -13.00
N ALA A 133 47.74 12.53 -11.86
CA ALA A 133 46.67 11.64 -11.44
C ALA A 133 45.48 11.76 -12.39
N THR A 134 45.03 10.62 -12.92
CA THR A 134 43.79 10.54 -13.70
C THR A 134 42.60 10.76 -12.79
N THR A 135 41.70 11.67 -13.15
CA THR A 135 40.40 11.82 -12.49
C THR A 135 39.59 10.53 -12.64
N ILE A 136 39.10 10.01 -11.51
CA ILE A 136 38.20 8.86 -11.47
C ILE A 136 36.77 9.41 -11.44
N ASP A 137 36.03 9.21 -12.53
CA ASP A 137 34.60 9.51 -12.58
C ASP A 137 33.82 8.42 -11.84
N LEU A 138 33.20 8.79 -10.72
CA LEU A 138 32.35 7.90 -9.93
C LEU A 138 30.88 7.94 -10.36
N SER A 139 30.50 8.77 -11.33
CA SER A 139 29.12 8.84 -11.83
C SER A 139 28.56 7.47 -12.24
N PRO A 140 29.33 6.55 -12.86
CA PRO A 140 28.84 5.21 -13.19
C PRO A 140 28.56 4.30 -11.97
N TYR A 141 29.03 4.68 -10.79
CA TYR A 141 28.88 3.94 -9.53
C TYR A 141 27.95 4.63 -8.54
N LEU A 142 27.46 5.83 -8.88
CA LEU A 142 26.30 6.38 -8.21
C LEU A 142 25.13 5.50 -8.62
N ASP A 143 24.59 4.78 -7.65
CA ASP A 143 23.30 4.11 -7.79
C ASP A 143 22.19 5.17 -7.72
N ASP A 144 22.22 6.12 -8.65
CA ASP A 144 21.08 6.94 -9.02
C ASP A 144 20.38 6.35 -10.26
N THR A 145 20.64 5.06 -10.52
CA THR A 145 19.74 4.21 -11.31
C THR A 145 18.48 3.83 -10.56
N ASP A 146 18.32 4.28 -9.32
CA ASP A 146 17.03 4.85 -8.98
C ASP A 146 16.85 6.07 -9.88
N THR A 147 16.33 5.82 -11.09
CA THR A 147 15.20 6.62 -11.50
C THR A 147 14.23 6.53 -10.33
N ASP A 148 14.40 7.40 -9.32
CA ASP A 148 13.29 7.87 -8.54
C ASP A 148 12.33 8.28 -9.62
N THR A 149 11.42 7.35 -9.90
CA THR A 149 10.52 7.47 -11.01
C THR A 149 9.71 8.66 -10.59
N GLN A 150 10.12 9.83 -11.09
CA GLN A 150 9.28 10.98 -11.31
C GLN A 150 8.28 10.50 -12.37
N LEU A 151 7.44 9.54 -11.96
CA LEU A 151 6.33 9.06 -12.72
C LEU A 151 5.59 10.33 -13.08
N THR A 152 5.42 10.54 -14.38
CA THR A 152 4.51 11.57 -14.82
C THR A 152 3.15 11.30 -14.20
N GLU A 153 2.33 12.33 -13.99
CA GLU A 153 0.98 12.16 -13.45
C GLU A 153 0.22 11.04 -14.17
N ALA A 154 0.40 10.92 -15.50
CA ALA A 154 -0.19 9.86 -16.30
C ALA A 154 0.31 8.43 -15.97
N GLU A 155 1.59 8.29 -15.61
CA GLU A 155 2.16 7.00 -15.20
C GLU A 155 1.72 6.65 -13.77
N VAL A 156 1.64 7.64 -12.88
CA VAL A 156 1.03 7.48 -11.55
C VAL A 156 -0.42 7.02 -11.70
N ASP A 157 -1.22 7.70 -12.55
CA ASP A 157 -2.61 7.38 -12.84
C ASP A 157 -2.78 5.95 -13.35
N ALA A 158 -1.87 5.47 -14.21
CA ALA A 158 -1.89 4.10 -14.70
C ALA A 158 -1.67 3.09 -13.56
N PHE A 159 -0.75 3.36 -12.62
CA PHE A 159 -0.51 2.49 -11.47
C PHE A 159 -1.69 2.45 -10.49
N VAL A 160 -2.33 3.59 -10.20
CA VAL A 160 -3.51 3.63 -9.30
C VAL A 160 -4.79 3.12 -9.96
N SER A 161 -4.91 3.14 -11.29
CA SER A 161 -6.10 2.64 -12.00
C SER A 161 -6.33 1.14 -11.82
N ASN A 162 -5.27 0.36 -11.59
CA ASN A 162 -5.34 -1.08 -11.29
C ASN A 162 -5.87 -1.36 -9.87
N ASN A 163 -5.81 -0.36 -8.98
CA ASN A 163 -6.16 -0.51 -7.58
C ASN A 163 -7.57 0.00 -7.24
N GLY A 164 -8.39 0.31 -8.26
CA GLY A 164 -9.78 0.74 -8.08
C GLY A 164 -9.94 2.16 -7.51
N TYR A 165 -8.87 2.95 -7.50
CA TYR A 165 -8.96 4.38 -7.19
C TYR A 165 -9.56 5.14 -8.38
N LEU A 166 -10.32 6.18 -8.08
CA LEU A 166 -10.88 7.07 -9.10
C LEU A 166 -9.75 7.97 -9.63
N THR A 167 -9.18 7.63 -10.79
CA THR A 167 -7.99 8.30 -11.35
C THR A 167 -8.30 9.42 -12.33
N SER A 168 -9.57 9.80 -12.46
CA SER A 168 -9.97 10.84 -13.39
C SER A 168 -11.14 11.63 -12.82
N PHE A 169 -10.89 12.93 -12.61
CA PHE A 169 -11.92 13.94 -12.36
C PHE A 169 -12.77 14.25 -13.61
N THR A 170 -12.73 13.42 -14.66
CA THR A 170 -13.73 13.52 -15.72
C THR A 170 -15.04 12.92 -15.23
N GLU A 171 -15.67 13.67 -14.34
CA GLU A 171 -17.04 13.48 -13.89
C GLU A 171 -17.95 13.41 -15.10
N VAL A 172 -18.74 12.34 -15.16
CA VAL A 172 -19.68 12.13 -16.27
C VAL A 172 -20.78 13.20 -16.27
N ASP A 173 -21.11 13.75 -15.10
CA ASP A 173 -22.13 14.78 -14.89
C ASP A 173 -21.58 16.15 -14.40
N GLY A 174 -20.28 16.25 -14.09
CA GLY A 174 -19.61 17.49 -13.71
C GLY A 174 -19.83 17.95 -12.26
N SER A 175 -20.19 17.06 -11.33
CA SER A 175 -20.38 17.41 -9.91
C SER A 175 -19.57 16.57 -8.89
N THR A 176 -18.37 17.05 -8.52
CA THR A 176 -17.45 16.59 -7.41
C THR A 176 -18.05 16.40 -6.02
N SER A 177 -19.32 16.72 -5.83
CA SER A 177 -19.97 16.68 -4.53
C SER A 177 -20.76 15.39 -4.31
N ASN A 178 -20.97 14.54 -5.31
CA ASN A 178 -21.92 13.44 -5.24
C ASN A 178 -21.27 12.05 -5.34
N GLU A 179 -19.94 11.91 -5.31
CA GLU A 179 -19.25 10.64 -5.60
C GLU A 179 -19.21 9.67 -4.42
N LEU A 180 -19.39 10.20 -3.21
CA LEU A 180 -19.55 9.41 -1.98
C LEU A 180 -20.83 9.85 -1.29
N GLN A 181 -21.91 9.08 -1.44
CA GLN A 181 -23.18 9.37 -0.78
C GLN A 181 -23.38 8.47 0.43
N SER A 182 -23.88 9.07 1.50
CA SER A 182 -24.42 8.34 2.64
C SER A 182 -25.90 8.00 2.38
N LEU A 183 -26.34 6.85 2.90
CA LEU A 183 -27.73 6.42 2.83
C LEU A 183 -28.43 6.75 4.14
N SER A 184 -29.58 7.43 4.07
CA SER A 184 -30.42 7.74 5.23
C SER A 184 -31.83 7.18 5.03
N ILE A 185 -32.42 6.68 6.12
CA ILE A 185 -33.77 6.12 6.11
C ILE A 185 -34.64 6.93 7.08
N SER A 186 -35.76 7.44 6.58
CA SER A 186 -36.78 8.13 7.38
C SER A 186 -38.18 7.67 6.95
N GLY A 187 -38.92 7.02 7.85
CA GLY A 187 -40.16 6.34 7.48
C GLY A 187 -39.90 5.25 6.45
N HIS A 188 -40.48 5.40 5.25
CA HIS A 188 -40.32 4.48 4.12
C HIS A 188 -39.44 5.04 2.99
N ASP A 189 -38.83 6.21 3.22
CA ASP A 189 -37.96 6.86 2.25
C ASP A 189 -36.51 6.51 2.52
N ILE A 190 -35.82 6.01 1.49
CA ILE A 190 -34.38 5.83 1.44
C ILE A 190 -33.81 6.98 0.60
N THR A 191 -33.03 7.86 1.22
CA THR A 191 -32.45 9.05 0.57
C THR A 191 -30.93 8.93 0.50
N LEU A 192 -30.38 9.28 -0.66
CA LEU A 192 -28.94 9.46 -0.86
C LEU A 192 -28.56 10.91 -0.56
N SER A 193 -27.46 11.12 0.17
CA SER A 193 -26.95 12.47 0.40
C SER A 193 -26.48 13.14 -0.90
N ASN A 194 -26.22 14.45 -0.83
CA ASN A 194 -25.59 15.22 -1.91
C ASN A 194 -26.36 15.18 -3.25
N GLY A 195 -27.71 15.14 -3.17
CA GLY A 195 -28.57 15.21 -4.36
C GLY A 195 -28.75 13.88 -5.11
N GLY A 196 -28.31 12.75 -4.55
CA GLY A 196 -28.47 11.42 -5.17
C GLY A 196 -29.93 10.93 -5.29
N GLY A 197 -30.90 11.69 -4.80
CA GLY A 197 -32.32 11.41 -4.90
C GLY A 197 -32.87 10.58 -3.74
N THR A 198 -34.18 10.31 -3.81
CA THR A 198 -34.93 9.56 -2.79
C THR A 198 -35.76 8.49 -3.48
N VAL A 199 -35.72 7.28 -2.92
CA VAL A 199 -36.61 6.18 -3.29
C VAL A 199 -37.57 5.95 -2.12
N THR A 200 -38.86 6.19 -2.36
CA THR A 200 -39.91 5.75 -1.45
C THR A 200 -40.18 4.27 -1.69
N VAL A 201 -39.83 3.44 -0.72
CA VAL A 201 -40.20 2.02 -0.77
C VAL A 201 -41.72 1.96 -0.60
N PRO A 202 -42.46 1.29 -1.51
CA PRO A 202 -43.89 1.13 -1.34
C PRO A 202 -44.16 0.42 0.00
N ASP A 203 -44.66 1.16 0.97
CA ASP A 203 -45.39 0.58 2.08
C ASP A 203 -46.83 0.47 1.64
N ASN A 204 -47.24 -0.74 1.29
CA ASN A 204 -48.62 -1.14 1.29
C ASN A 204 -49.08 -1.17 2.76
N ASN A 205 -49.23 0.03 3.31
CA ASN A 205 -49.73 0.33 4.65
C ASN A 205 -51.13 -0.25 4.74
N THR A 206 -51.17 -1.54 5.08
CA THR A 206 -52.39 -2.32 5.10
C THR A 206 -53.12 -1.81 6.32
N THR A 207 -53.98 -0.82 6.12
CA THR A 207 -54.70 -0.18 7.20
C THR A 207 -55.76 -1.18 7.67
N TYR A 208 -55.37 -2.03 8.61
CA TYR A 208 -56.30 -2.98 9.23
C TYR A 208 -57.29 -2.18 10.07
N SER A 209 -58.54 -2.12 9.62
CA SER A 209 -59.62 -1.70 10.49
C SER A 209 -60.00 -2.88 11.37
N ALA A 210 -59.87 -2.71 12.68
CA ALA A 210 -60.36 -3.72 13.61
C ALA A 210 -61.89 -3.83 13.47
N GLY A 211 -62.41 -5.06 13.47
CA GLY A 211 -63.86 -5.30 13.50
C GLY A 211 -64.50 -4.86 14.82
N ASN A 212 -65.84 -4.88 14.91
CA ASN A 212 -66.53 -4.54 16.15
C ASN A 212 -65.96 -5.33 17.35
N GLN A 213 -65.72 -4.64 18.46
CA GLN A 213 -65.14 -5.18 19.72
C GLN A 213 -63.65 -5.55 19.66
N LEU A 214 -62.95 -5.22 18.57
CA LEU A 214 -61.50 -5.30 18.47
C LEU A 214 -60.91 -3.90 18.37
N SER A 215 -59.75 -3.69 19.00
CA SER A 215 -58.93 -2.49 18.80
C SER A 215 -57.53 -2.89 18.37
N LEU A 216 -56.91 -2.12 17.48
CA LEU A 216 -55.55 -2.33 17.01
C LEU A 216 -54.67 -1.16 17.49
N SER A 217 -53.61 -1.47 18.23
CA SER A 217 -52.59 -0.50 18.65
C SER A 217 -51.22 -0.98 18.21
N GLY A 218 -50.61 -0.28 17.24
CA GLY A 218 -49.40 -0.77 16.57
C GLY A 218 -49.68 -2.05 15.79
N THR A 219 -49.00 -3.14 16.14
CA THR A 219 -49.15 -4.47 15.52
C THR A 219 -49.90 -5.49 16.40
N THR A 220 -50.51 -5.04 17.51
CA THR A 220 -51.19 -5.92 18.48
C THR A 220 -52.70 -5.67 18.49
N PHE A 221 -53.49 -6.73 18.26
CA PHE A 221 -54.94 -6.70 18.44
C PHE A 221 -55.31 -6.92 19.90
N ASN A 222 -56.12 -6.02 20.45
CA ASN A 222 -56.74 -6.16 21.76
C ASN A 222 -58.24 -6.39 21.58
N VAL A 223 -58.80 -7.33 22.33
CA VAL A 223 -60.25 -7.51 22.41
C VAL A 223 -60.78 -6.49 23.42
N SER A 224 -61.59 -5.55 22.94
CA SER A 224 -62.39 -4.69 23.80
C SER A 224 -63.73 -5.37 23.96
N GLU A 225 -63.82 -6.35 24.86
CA GLU A 225 -65.13 -6.87 25.26
C GLU A 225 -65.94 -5.68 25.79
N GLY A 226 -67.01 -5.31 25.07
CA GLY A 226 -68.09 -4.56 25.71
C GLY A 226 -68.65 -5.41 26.85
N ALA A 227 -69.52 -4.86 27.69
CA ALA A 227 -70.10 -5.59 28.83
C ALA A 227 -70.99 -6.82 28.47
N GLY A 228 -70.88 -7.39 27.27
CA GLY A 228 -71.41 -8.69 26.87
C GLY A 228 -70.29 -9.50 26.25
N SER A 229 -69.80 -10.48 27.01
CA SER A 229 -68.74 -11.40 26.59
C SER A 229 -69.27 -12.34 25.51
N GLY A 230 -68.43 -12.69 24.54
CA GLY A 230 -68.78 -13.53 23.38
C GLY A 230 -69.11 -15.00 23.69
N LEU A 231 -69.94 -15.26 24.70
CA LEU A 231 -70.49 -16.57 25.04
C LEU A 231 -71.99 -16.54 25.42
N ASP A 232 -72.69 -15.39 25.38
CA ASP A 232 -74.05 -15.29 25.93
C ASP A 232 -75.19 -14.89 24.94
N ALA A 233 -74.92 -14.76 23.64
CA ALA A 233 -76.01 -14.53 22.66
C ALA A 233 -76.63 -15.82 22.08
N ASP A 234 -75.93 -16.96 22.17
CA ASP A 234 -76.32 -18.22 21.50
C ASP A 234 -77.29 -19.11 22.31
N LEU A 235 -77.82 -18.60 23.44
CA LEU A 235 -78.74 -19.33 24.30
C LEU A 235 -80.21 -18.85 24.21
N LEU A 236 -80.53 -17.89 23.32
CA LEU A 236 -81.86 -17.25 23.32
C LEU A 236 -82.71 -17.36 22.03
N ASP A 237 -82.18 -17.80 20.88
CA ASP A 237 -83.02 -18.07 19.70
C ASP A 237 -83.04 -19.54 19.25
N GLY A 238 -82.13 -20.39 19.73
CA GLY A 238 -82.20 -21.84 19.54
C GLY A 238 -82.08 -22.33 18.09
N VAL A 239 -81.53 -21.52 17.18
CA VAL A 239 -81.49 -21.82 15.74
C VAL A 239 -80.20 -22.51 15.28
N HIS A 240 -79.08 -22.45 16.02
CA HIS A 240 -77.81 -22.98 15.51
C HIS A 240 -77.57 -24.51 15.62
N LEU A 241 -78.33 -25.27 16.42
CA LEU A 241 -78.08 -26.73 16.50
C LEU A 241 -78.60 -27.51 15.27
N ALA A 242 -79.59 -26.98 14.55
CA ALA A 242 -80.13 -27.60 13.34
C ALA A 242 -79.24 -27.36 12.11
N ASP A 243 -78.64 -26.18 11.99
CA ASP A 243 -77.76 -25.83 10.86
C ASP A 243 -76.34 -26.38 11.02
N ILE A 244 -75.86 -26.56 12.26
CA ILE A 244 -74.57 -27.23 12.53
C ILE A 244 -74.64 -28.73 12.22
N GLN A 245 -75.78 -29.40 12.41
CA GLN A 245 -75.91 -30.80 12.00
C GLN A 245 -75.98 -31.00 10.48
N SER A 246 -76.30 -29.98 9.69
CA SER A 246 -76.22 -30.07 8.21
C SER A 246 -74.81 -29.86 7.67
N TRP A 247 -73.95 -29.13 8.38
CA TRP A 247 -72.60 -28.78 7.90
C TRP A 247 -71.51 -29.70 8.45
N VAL A 248 -71.69 -30.26 9.66
CA VAL A 248 -70.69 -31.15 10.31
C VAL A 248 -70.72 -32.59 9.77
N ILE A 249 -71.71 -32.98 8.96
CA ILE A 249 -71.72 -34.24 8.19
C ILE A 249 -71.38 -34.08 6.71
N ALA A 250 -71.05 -32.86 6.27
CA ALA A 250 -70.28 -32.67 5.04
C ALA A 250 -68.82 -33.01 5.35
N THR A 251 -68.54 -34.31 5.51
CA THR A 251 -67.22 -34.87 5.22
C THR A 251 -66.75 -34.22 3.93
N ASP A 252 -65.62 -33.50 3.94
CA ASP A 252 -64.95 -33.00 2.74
C ASP A 252 -64.87 -34.16 1.74
N ASP A 253 -65.79 -34.15 0.77
CA ASP A 253 -65.92 -35.15 -0.26
C ASP A 253 -64.97 -34.76 -1.37
N ASN A 254 -63.69 -34.85 -1.03
CA ASN A 254 -62.64 -35.15 -1.97
C ASN A 254 -62.49 -34.06 -3.04
N THR A 255 -62.13 -32.85 -2.60
CA THR A 255 -61.60 -31.80 -3.49
C THR A 255 -60.42 -32.39 -4.28
N THR A 256 -60.70 -32.86 -5.50
CA THR A 256 -59.75 -33.62 -6.30
C THR A 256 -58.87 -32.64 -7.05
N TYR A 257 -57.73 -32.28 -6.46
CA TYR A 257 -56.73 -31.47 -7.16
C TYR A 257 -56.09 -32.31 -8.26
N THR A 258 -56.20 -31.86 -9.50
CA THR A 258 -55.41 -32.41 -10.60
C THR A 258 -54.09 -31.68 -10.62
N ALA A 259 -52.98 -32.38 -10.42
CA ALA A 259 -51.67 -31.79 -10.59
C ALA A 259 -51.48 -31.34 -12.05
N GLY A 260 -50.99 -30.13 -12.26
CA GLY A 260 -50.62 -29.64 -13.59
C GLY A 260 -49.46 -30.46 -14.17
N THR A 261 -49.19 -30.31 -15.47
CA THR A 261 -48.06 -30.99 -16.14
C THR A 261 -46.74 -30.72 -15.40
N GLY A 262 -45.98 -31.77 -15.10
CA GLY A 262 -44.71 -31.68 -14.36
C GLY A 262 -44.86 -31.77 -12.83
N LEU A 263 -46.07 -31.94 -12.30
CA LEU A 263 -46.31 -32.21 -10.89
C LEU A 263 -47.06 -33.53 -10.71
N ASN A 264 -46.79 -34.21 -9.59
CA ASN A 264 -47.60 -35.32 -9.08
C ASN A 264 -48.08 -34.95 -7.67
N LEU A 265 -49.31 -35.32 -7.33
CA LEU A 265 -49.88 -35.09 -6.01
C LEU A 265 -50.00 -36.44 -5.28
N PHE A 266 -49.23 -36.62 -4.20
CA PHE A 266 -49.34 -37.79 -3.33
C PHE A 266 -49.93 -37.35 -1.98
N GLY A 267 -51.19 -37.69 -1.72
CA GLY A 267 -51.93 -37.17 -0.58
C GLY A 267 -52.12 -35.65 -0.71
N THR A 268 -51.52 -34.89 0.20
CA THR A 268 -51.56 -33.41 0.22
C THR A 268 -50.25 -32.75 -0.21
N THR A 269 -49.27 -33.53 -0.69
CA THR A 269 -47.94 -33.01 -1.07
C THR A 269 -47.74 -33.05 -2.58
N PHE A 270 -47.46 -31.90 -3.18
CA PHE A 270 -47.00 -31.83 -4.57
C PHE A 270 -45.52 -32.21 -4.67
N GLN A 271 -45.20 -33.07 -5.63
CA GLN A 271 -43.85 -33.44 -6.02
C GLN A 271 -43.62 -33.04 -7.47
N ASN A 272 -42.50 -32.39 -7.77
CA ASN A 272 -42.07 -32.17 -9.14
C ASN A 272 -41.76 -33.52 -9.80
N THR A 273 -42.24 -33.74 -11.02
CA THR A 273 -41.96 -34.95 -11.82
C THR A 273 -41.37 -34.62 -13.19
N GLY A 274 -41.13 -33.34 -13.47
CA GLY A 274 -40.39 -32.88 -14.63
C GLY A 274 -38.88 -33.07 -14.45
N ASP A 275 -38.12 -31.99 -14.58
CA ASP A 275 -36.69 -32.02 -14.27
C ASP A 275 -36.47 -31.92 -12.76
N LEU A 276 -35.85 -32.94 -12.18
CA LEU A 276 -35.53 -33.03 -10.75
C LEU A 276 -34.09 -32.60 -10.45
N SER A 277 -33.29 -32.29 -11.47
CA SER A 277 -31.88 -31.97 -11.32
C SER A 277 -31.68 -30.51 -10.93
N ASN A 278 -31.49 -30.24 -9.65
CA ASN A 278 -31.15 -28.92 -9.09
C ASN A 278 -29.78 -28.34 -9.51
N THR A 279 -29.15 -28.90 -10.55
CA THR A 279 -27.82 -28.51 -11.01
C THR A 279 -27.81 -28.02 -12.45
N ASN A 280 -28.91 -28.08 -13.20
CA ASN A 280 -28.94 -27.72 -14.63
C ASN A 280 -29.90 -26.56 -14.93
N GLU A 281 -30.43 -25.88 -13.92
CA GLU A 281 -31.37 -24.76 -14.09
C GLU A 281 -30.70 -23.50 -14.65
N ILE A 282 -29.38 -23.36 -14.45
CA ILE A 282 -28.57 -22.28 -15.02
C ILE A 282 -27.41 -22.92 -15.76
N GLN A 283 -27.43 -22.82 -17.09
CA GLN A 283 -26.40 -23.38 -17.95
C GLN A 283 -25.59 -22.25 -18.58
N SER A 284 -24.27 -22.37 -18.55
CA SER A 284 -23.39 -21.47 -19.29
C SER A 284 -23.25 -21.99 -20.72
N LEU A 285 -23.27 -21.06 -21.68
CA LEU A 285 -22.96 -21.36 -23.08
C LEU A 285 -21.45 -21.29 -23.30
N SER A 286 -20.88 -22.31 -23.93
CA SER A 286 -19.48 -22.32 -24.35
C SER A 286 -19.36 -22.59 -25.84
N ILE A 287 -18.38 -21.96 -26.48
CA ILE A 287 -18.10 -22.13 -27.92
C ILE A 287 -16.67 -22.63 -28.06
N ALA A 288 -16.50 -23.78 -28.71
CA ALA A 288 -15.20 -24.37 -29.02
C ALA A 288 -15.18 -24.81 -30.48
N GLY A 289 -14.43 -24.10 -31.33
CA GLY A 289 -14.49 -24.28 -32.78
C GLY A 289 -15.91 -24.02 -33.30
N GLN A 290 -16.53 -25.04 -33.89
CA GLN A 290 -17.90 -24.97 -34.43
C GLN A 290 -18.96 -25.44 -33.43
N ASP A 291 -18.56 -25.97 -32.28
CA ASP A 291 -19.47 -26.55 -31.32
C ASP A 291 -19.90 -25.53 -30.27
N VAL A 292 -21.21 -25.40 -30.12
CA VAL A 292 -21.87 -24.64 -29.07
C VAL A 292 -22.38 -25.64 -28.04
N THR A 293 -21.78 -25.64 -26.85
CA THR A 293 -22.08 -26.60 -25.78
C THR A 293 -22.70 -25.90 -24.58
N LEU A 294 -23.80 -26.47 -24.08
CA LEU A 294 -24.41 -26.09 -22.82
C LEU A 294 -23.77 -26.86 -21.66
N SER A 295 -23.48 -26.18 -20.56
CA SER A 295 -22.96 -26.84 -19.37
C SER A 295 -23.99 -27.81 -18.76
N ASN A 296 -23.55 -28.63 -17.81
CA ASN A 296 -24.42 -29.46 -16.96
C ASN A 296 -25.32 -30.43 -17.75
N GLY A 297 -24.80 -30.95 -18.87
CA GLY A 297 -25.47 -31.99 -19.67
C GLY A 297 -26.51 -31.47 -20.67
N GLY A 298 -26.59 -30.14 -20.89
CA GLY A 298 -27.51 -29.54 -21.87
C GLY A 298 -27.24 -29.89 -23.35
N GLY A 299 -26.16 -30.61 -23.62
CA GLY A 299 -25.80 -31.11 -24.94
C GLY A 299 -24.98 -30.11 -25.77
N THR A 300 -24.66 -30.53 -26.99
CA THR A 300 -23.81 -29.78 -27.92
C THR A 300 -24.49 -29.69 -29.28
N ILE A 301 -24.45 -28.51 -29.89
CA ILE A 301 -24.86 -28.26 -31.27
C ILE A 301 -23.62 -27.89 -32.06
N THR A 302 -23.35 -28.62 -33.14
CA THR A 302 -22.30 -28.26 -34.11
C THR A 302 -22.88 -27.33 -35.17
N ILE A 303 -22.32 -26.13 -35.29
CA ILE A 303 -22.68 -25.17 -36.34
C ILE A 303 -22.16 -25.71 -37.69
N PRO A 304 -23.03 -25.87 -38.71
CA PRO A 304 -22.60 -26.35 -40.02
C PRO A 304 -21.56 -25.38 -40.62
N VAL A 305 -20.46 -25.94 -41.09
CA VAL A 305 -19.41 -25.16 -41.78
C VAL A 305 -19.89 -24.84 -43.18
N GLN A 306 -19.98 -23.56 -43.51
CA GLN A 306 -20.21 -23.10 -44.87
C GLN A 306 -18.85 -22.89 -45.55
N VAL A 307 -18.55 -23.66 -46.59
CA VAL A 307 -17.26 -23.57 -47.29
C VAL A 307 -17.45 -22.88 -48.64
N ASP A 308 -16.67 -21.84 -48.90
CA ASP A 308 -16.57 -21.23 -50.23
C ASP A 308 -15.87 -22.18 -51.21
N VAL A 309 -16.48 -22.38 -52.37
CA VAL A 309 -15.97 -23.18 -53.48
C VAL A 309 -15.94 -22.31 -54.74
N SER A 310 -14.79 -22.27 -55.39
CA SER A 310 -14.60 -21.62 -56.69
C SER A 310 -14.11 -22.65 -57.69
N ASP A 311 -14.95 -22.99 -58.64
CA ASP A 311 -14.59 -23.88 -59.75
C ASP A 311 -14.27 -23.06 -61.01
N GLU A 312 -13.17 -23.39 -61.67
CA GLU A 312 -12.74 -22.73 -62.90
C GLU A 312 -12.60 -23.72 -64.06
N PHE A 313 -13.06 -23.31 -65.24
CA PHE A 313 -13.01 -24.10 -66.47
C PHE A 313 -12.51 -23.24 -67.63
N SER A 314 -11.87 -23.88 -68.60
CA SER A 314 -11.64 -23.32 -69.93
C SER A 314 -12.68 -23.92 -70.88
N ALA A 315 -13.57 -23.09 -71.42
CA ALA A 315 -14.68 -23.57 -72.24
C ALA A 315 -14.21 -24.12 -73.59
N SER A 316 -14.90 -25.14 -74.08
CA SER A 316 -14.89 -25.52 -75.50
C SER A 316 -15.88 -24.66 -76.29
N SER A 317 -15.67 -24.57 -77.61
CA SER A 317 -16.60 -23.86 -78.51
C SER A 317 -18.01 -24.43 -78.38
N LEU A 318 -19.00 -23.56 -78.23
CA LEU A 318 -20.43 -23.87 -78.06
C LEU A 318 -20.76 -24.76 -76.84
N GLN A 319 -19.86 -24.86 -75.86
CA GLN A 319 -20.15 -25.61 -74.63
C GLN A 319 -21.29 -24.95 -73.84
N THR A 320 -22.21 -25.77 -73.34
CA THR A 320 -23.36 -25.30 -72.55
C THR A 320 -23.51 -26.06 -71.23
N SER A 321 -22.66 -27.02 -70.92
CA SER A 321 -22.73 -27.80 -69.69
C SER A 321 -21.40 -27.82 -68.96
N PHE A 322 -21.45 -27.64 -67.63
CA PHE A 322 -20.31 -27.68 -66.71
C PHE A 322 -20.66 -28.58 -65.53
N THR A 323 -19.65 -29.22 -64.94
CA THR A 323 -19.81 -30.06 -63.75
C THR A 323 -19.00 -29.47 -62.62
N LEU A 324 -19.68 -28.95 -61.61
CA LEU A 324 -19.09 -28.45 -60.38
C LEU A 324 -18.40 -29.59 -59.61
N THR A 325 -17.34 -29.27 -58.89
CA THR A 325 -16.60 -30.23 -58.08
C THR A 325 -17.44 -30.75 -56.91
N GLN A 326 -18.43 -29.95 -56.46
CA GLN A 326 -19.25 -30.22 -55.28
C GLN A 326 -20.69 -29.74 -55.50
N THR A 327 -21.63 -30.40 -54.84
CA THR A 327 -23.04 -29.99 -54.88
C THR A 327 -23.21 -28.70 -54.07
N PRO A 328 -23.72 -27.60 -54.65
CA PRO A 328 -24.02 -26.39 -53.89
C PRO A 328 -25.04 -26.68 -52.79
N SER A 329 -24.88 -26.06 -51.63
CA SER A 329 -25.86 -26.19 -50.54
C SER A 329 -27.22 -25.60 -50.97
N SER A 330 -28.31 -26.04 -50.36
CA SER A 330 -29.68 -25.60 -50.74
C SER A 330 -29.90 -24.10 -50.59
N ASN A 331 -29.15 -23.44 -49.71
CA ASN A 331 -29.18 -21.99 -49.48
C ASN A 331 -28.09 -21.23 -50.27
N SER A 332 -27.28 -21.95 -51.05
CA SER A 332 -26.18 -21.38 -51.83
C SER A 332 -26.66 -20.72 -53.12
N ILE A 333 -26.16 -19.53 -53.39
CA ILE A 333 -26.35 -18.86 -54.69
C ILE A 333 -25.11 -19.09 -55.52
N VAL A 334 -25.23 -19.90 -56.58
CA VAL A 334 -24.16 -20.11 -57.56
C VAL A 334 -24.00 -18.87 -58.42
N LYS A 335 -22.78 -18.32 -58.49
CA LYS A 335 -22.42 -17.14 -59.28
C LYS A 335 -21.54 -17.56 -60.46
N MET A 336 -22.03 -17.42 -61.70
CA MET A 336 -21.25 -17.71 -62.91
C MET A 336 -20.56 -16.46 -63.45
N TYR A 337 -19.32 -16.59 -63.92
CA TYR A 337 -18.58 -15.55 -64.63
C TYR A 337 -18.01 -16.09 -65.93
N ILE A 338 -18.01 -15.26 -66.98
CA ILE A 338 -17.31 -15.53 -68.25
C ILE A 338 -16.25 -14.46 -68.43
N ASN A 339 -14.98 -14.85 -68.52
CA ASN A 339 -13.83 -13.95 -68.62
C ASN A 339 -13.82 -12.86 -67.51
N GLY A 340 -14.31 -13.21 -66.31
CA GLY A 340 -14.42 -12.30 -65.17
C GLY A 340 -15.68 -11.44 -65.13
N ILE A 341 -16.53 -11.48 -66.16
CA ILE A 341 -17.79 -10.73 -66.21
C ILE A 341 -18.91 -11.59 -65.61
N ARG A 342 -19.65 -11.03 -64.64
CA ARG A 342 -20.76 -11.72 -63.99
C ARG A 342 -21.89 -11.99 -64.98
N VAL A 343 -22.31 -13.25 -65.05
CA VAL A 343 -23.45 -13.71 -65.85
C VAL A 343 -24.72 -13.68 -65.00
N SER A 344 -25.83 -13.26 -65.61
CA SER A 344 -27.15 -13.27 -64.97
C SER A 344 -27.56 -14.68 -64.55
N ASN A 345 -28.17 -14.80 -63.36
CA ASN A 345 -28.71 -16.08 -62.87
C ASN A 345 -29.82 -16.65 -63.79
N SER A 346 -30.44 -15.84 -64.65
CA SER A 346 -31.40 -16.33 -65.65
C SER A 346 -30.74 -17.05 -66.82
N ALA A 347 -29.43 -16.91 -66.99
CA ALA A 347 -28.68 -17.48 -68.11
C ALA A 347 -28.05 -18.84 -67.81
N TYR A 348 -28.34 -19.44 -66.66
CA TYR A 348 -27.94 -20.80 -66.37
C TYR A 348 -28.90 -21.45 -65.37
N SER A 349 -28.96 -22.78 -65.37
CA SER A 349 -29.68 -23.58 -64.37
C SER A 349 -28.73 -24.58 -63.73
N ILE A 350 -29.03 -24.98 -62.49
CA ILE A 350 -28.20 -25.93 -61.73
C ILE A 350 -29.09 -27.07 -61.23
N VAL A 351 -28.64 -28.31 -61.44
CA VAL A 351 -29.26 -29.52 -60.87
C VAL A 351 -28.13 -30.41 -60.35
N GLY A 352 -28.09 -30.61 -59.03
CA GLY A 352 -26.94 -31.28 -58.38
C GLY A 352 -25.66 -30.51 -58.66
N THR A 353 -24.67 -31.18 -59.27
CA THR A 353 -23.41 -30.56 -59.69
C THR A 353 -23.41 -30.05 -61.13
N THR A 354 -24.48 -30.26 -61.90
CA THR A 354 -24.50 -29.89 -63.32
C THR A 354 -25.06 -28.49 -63.51
N VAL A 355 -24.27 -27.62 -64.14
CA VAL A 355 -24.71 -26.29 -64.57
C VAL A 355 -24.95 -26.30 -66.08
N THR A 356 -26.15 -25.89 -66.50
CA THR A 356 -26.50 -25.71 -67.91
C THR A 356 -26.57 -24.22 -68.23
N TYR A 357 -25.64 -23.73 -69.05
CA TYR A 357 -25.62 -22.36 -69.56
C TYR A 357 -26.59 -22.21 -70.75
N ASN A 358 -27.41 -21.16 -70.69
CA ASN A 358 -28.36 -20.77 -71.73
C ASN A 358 -27.95 -19.42 -72.35
N PRO A 359 -27.23 -19.44 -73.50
CA PRO A 359 -26.79 -18.25 -74.21
C PRO A 359 -27.89 -17.23 -74.50
N ALA A 360 -29.11 -17.68 -74.81
CA ALA A 360 -30.21 -16.79 -75.21
C ALA A 360 -30.55 -15.77 -74.12
N ASN A 361 -30.33 -16.14 -72.86
CA ASN A 361 -30.58 -15.30 -71.70
C ASN A 361 -29.36 -14.46 -71.29
N ASN A 362 -28.25 -14.57 -72.03
CA ASN A 362 -27.03 -13.77 -71.88
C ASN A 362 -26.67 -13.07 -73.21
N GLY A 363 -27.66 -12.41 -73.82
CA GLY A 363 -27.45 -11.68 -75.07
C GLY A 363 -27.08 -12.57 -76.27
N SER A 364 -27.45 -13.85 -76.23
CA SER A 364 -27.08 -14.87 -77.22
C SER A 364 -25.57 -15.15 -77.32
N TYR A 365 -24.80 -14.82 -76.29
CA TYR A 365 -23.36 -15.08 -76.27
C TYR A 365 -23.04 -16.57 -76.23
N GLN A 366 -22.54 -17.10 -77.35
CA GLN A 366 -22.05 -18.47 -77.47
C GLN A 366 -20.61 -18.52 -76.96
N LEU A 367 -20.31 -19.48 -76.08
CA LEU A 367 -18.95 -19.65 -75.56
C LEU A 367 -18.00 -20.02 -76.71
N VAL A 368 -16.81 -19.42 -76.71
CA VAL A 368 -15.73 -19.77 -77.63
C VAL A 368 -14.66 -20.58 -76.91
N ALA A 369 -13.86 -21.32 -77.67
CA ALA A 369 -12.77 -22.10 -77.10
C ALA A 369 -11.78 -21.18 -76.37
N GLY A 370 -11.54 -21.44 -75.09
CA GLY A 370 -10.63 -20.66 -74.24
C GLY A 370 -11.30 -19.61 -73.36
N ASP A 371 -12.62 -19.40 -73.45
CA ASP A 371 -13.34 -18.56 -72.47
C ASP A 371 -13.15 -19.11 -71.05
N ARG A 372 -12.71 -18.26 -70.12
CA ARG A 372 -12.58 -18.63 -68.70
C ARG A 372 -13.95 -18.60 -68.03
N ILE A 373 -14.41 -19.74 -67.56
CA ILE A 373 -15.67 -19.89 -66.84
C ILE A 373 -15.36 -20.10 -65.37
N GLN A 374 -16.00 -19.32 -64.50
CA GLN A 374 -15.84 -19.44 -63.06
C GLN A 374 -17.22 -19.59 -62.40
N PHE A 375 -17.34 -20.49 -61.44
CA PHE A 375 -18.50 -20.62 -60.57
C PHE A 375 -18.08 -20.48 -59.11
N ASP A 376 -18.64 -19.49 -58.42
CA ASP A 376 -18.47 -19.34 -56.97
C ASP A 376 -19.76 -19.73 -56.25
N PHE A 377 -19.65 -20.60 -55.24
CA PHE A 377 -20.79 -21.09 -54.47
C PHE A 377 -20.36 -21.62 -53.09
N PHE A 378 -21.29 -21.68 -52.16
CA PHE A 378 -21.12 -22.36 -50.88
C PHE A 378 -21.53 -23.83 -50.94
N LYS A 379 -20.80 -24.68 -50.21
CA LYS A 379 -21.20 -26.06 -49.89
C LYS A 379 -21.43 -26.25 -48.39
#